data_AF-A0AAV8SGP2-F1
#
_entry.id   AF-A0AAV8SGP2-F1
#
_cell.length_a   1.000
_cell.length_b   1.000
_cell.length_c   1.000
_cell.angle_alpha   90.00
_cell.angle_beta   90.00
_cell.angle_gamma   90.00
#
_symmetry.space_group_name_H-M   'P 1'
#
loop_
_entity.id
_entity.type
_entity.pdbx_description
1 polymer ?
#
loop_
_entity_poly.entity_id
_entity_poly.type
_entity_poly.pdbx_seq_one_letter_code
_entity_poly.pdbx_strand_id
1 'polypeptide(L)'
;MMTRLLFSNSLLLFFLLHCSTTTAQSPAAAPAPPGPTNVTKILEKAGQFSVFIRLLKATQEDLTLNGQLNDSNNGITIFAPSDSAFSSLKSGALNSLNDQEKSELVQFHIIPNFLSTSQFQTVSNPLTTQAGTGDRLELNVTTSGNSVNITTGLTNTSTSGTIYTDNQLAIYQVDKVLQPIDIFTPKPPAPAPAPEKAKKSKTAESPTVSKDSSGAVSTFAHYNLILFGIGIATAMFPL
;
A
#
# COMPACT_ATOMS: atom_id res chain seq x y z
N MET A 1 70.53 65.99 -11.47
CA MET A 1 70.98 64.63 -11.10
C MET A 1 70.20 63.63 -11.93
N MET A 2 70.74 63.26 -13.09
CA MET A 2 70.30 62.13 -13.89
C MET A 2 70.95 60.86 -13.34
N THR A 3 70.17 59.79 -13.17
CA THR A 3 70.72 58.44 -13.29
C THR A 3 69.67 57.53 -13.93
N ARG A 4 69.91 57.19 -15.21
CA ARG A 4 69.33 56.02 -15.87
C ARG A 4 70.22 54.82 -15.54
N LEU A 5 69.62 53.67 -15.27
CA LEU A 5 70.31 52.38 -15.35
C LEU A 5 69.36 51.33 -15.92
N LEU A 6 69.76 50.83 -17.08
CA LEU A 6 69.18 49.75 -17.86
C LEU A 6 69.69 48.43 -17.26
N PHE A 7 68.80 47.47 -17.00
CA PHE A 7 69.13 46.04 -16.81
C PHE A 7 67.96 45.24 -17.39
N SER A 8 68.07 44.80 -18.64
CA SER A 8 68.60 43.51 -19.08
C SER A 8 67.50 42.45 -19.18
N ASN A 9 66.85 42.43 -20.35
CA ASN A 9 66.04 41.32 -20.85
C ASN A 9 66.97 40.13 -21.14
N SER A 10 67.15 39.23 -20.17
CA SER A 10 67.80 37.94 -20.43
C SER A 10 67.43 36.94 -19.34
N LEU A 11 66.32 36.21 -19.54
CA LEU A 11 66.24 34.78 -19.19
C LEU A 11 65.00 34.12 -19.83
N LEU A 12 64.92 34.18 -21.16
CA LEU A 12 63.97 33.40 -21.94
C LEU A 12 64.66 32.11 -22.39
N LEU A 13 65.02 31.23 -21.44
CA LEU A 13 65.50 29.86 -21.73
C LEU A 13 65.52 28.92 -20.48
N PHE A 14 64.41 28.83 -19.74
CA PHE A 14 64.15 27.72 -18.81
C PHE A 14 62.85 26.99 -19.16
N PHE A 15 62.61 26.85 -20.46
CA PHE A 15 61.70 25.83 -20.97
C PHE A 15 62.47 24.50 -20.94
N LEU A 16 61.82 23.44 -20.45
CA LEU A 16 62.04 22.02 -20.81
C LEU A 16 62.54 21.00 -19.78
N LEU A 17 62.54 21.18 -18.44
CA LEU A 17 62.85 20.00 -17.57
C LEU A 17 62.29 19.99 -16.13
N HIS A 18 61.07 20.51 -15.92
CA HIS A 18 60.27 20.12 -14.75
C HIS A 18 59.10 19.26 -15.21
N CYS A 19 59.42 18.05 -15.68
CA CYS A 19 58.47 16.96 -15.71
C CYS A 19 58.23 16.55 -14.25
N SER A 20 57.40 17.31 -13.54
CA SER A 20 56.80 16.80 -12.31
C SER A 20 55.96 15.62 -12.73
N THR A 21 56.44 14.43 -12.39
CA THR A 21 55.75 13.17 -12.52
C THR A 21 54.38 13.31 -11.87
N THR A 22 53.36 13.59 -12.69
CA THR A 22 51.98 13.33 -12.33
C THR A 22 51.92 11.84 -12.07
N THR A 23 51.86 11.45 -10.80
CA THR A 23 51.44 10.11 -10.44
C THR A 23 50.03 10.00 -10.97
N ALA A 24 49.88 9.34 -12.12
CA ALA A 24 48.58 8.92 -12.61
C ALA A 24 47.98 8.06 -11.50
N GLN A 25 47.13 8.67 -10.68
CA GLN A 25 46.26 7.95 -9.79
C GLN A 25 45.46 7.05 -10.71
N SER A 26 45.71 5.73 -10.61
CA SER A 26 44.93 4.72 -11.29
C SER A 26 43.46 5.12 -11.16
N PRO A 27 42.65 5.08 -12.25
CA PRO A 27 41.26 5.52 -12.18
C PRO A 27 40.64 4.93 -10.93
N ALA A 28 40.23 5.78 -9.99
CA ALA A 28 39.54 5.31 -8.79
C ALA A 28 38.40 4.43 -9.32
N ALA A 29 38.42 3.16 -8.94
CA ALA A 29 37.41 2.21 -9.40
C ALA A 29 36.06 2.88 -9.20
N ALA A 30 35.30 3.04 -10.28
CA ALA A 30 34.00 3.68 -10.22
C ALA A 30 33.23 3.04 -9.05
N PRO A 31 32.57 3.83 -8.18
CA PRO A 31 31.78 3.28 -7.09
C PRO A 31 30.92 2.16 -7.65
N ALA A 32 31.02 0.97 -7.05
CA ALA A 32 30.22 -0.17 -7.50
C ALA A 32 28.76 0.29 -7.61
N PRO A 33 28.03 -0.15 -8.66
CA PRO A 33 26.61 0.18 -8.80
C PRO A 33 25.91 -0.07 -7.47
N PRO A 34 25.01 0.84 -7.02
CA PRO A 34 24.24 0.62 -5.80
C PRO A 34 23.65 -0.80 -5.84
N GLY A 35 23.92 -1.57 -4.79
CA GLY A 35 23.31 -2.90 -4.66
C GLY A 35 21.78 -2.81 -4.67
N PRO A 36 21.08 -3.92 -4.90
CA PRO A 36 19.63 -3.93 -4.94
C PRO A 36 19.06 -3.36 -3.64
N THR A 37 18.09 -2.44 -3.77
CA THR A 37 17.46 -1.75 -2.65
C THR A 37 16.77 -2.78 -1.74
N ASN A 38 17.13 -2.79 -0.45
CA ASN A 38 16.57 -3.71 0.53
C ASN A 38 15.94 -2.95 1.70
N VAL A 39 14.61 -3.05 1.82
CA VAL A 39 13.80 -2.32 2.82
C VAL A 39 14.27 -2.62 4.24
N THR A 40 14.46 -3.89 4.57
CA THR A 40 14.90 -4.33 5.90
C THR A 40 16.25 -3.74 6.27
N LYS A 41 17.21 -3.69 5.34
CA LYS A 41 18.54 -3.11 5.60
C LYS A 41 18.48 -1.61 5.85
N ILE A 42 17.62 -0.91 5.13
CA ILE A 42 17.39 0.53 5.30
C ILE A 42 16.81 0.80 6.70
N LEU A 43 15.79 0.03 7.10
CA LEU A 43 15.17 0.14 8.41
C LEU A 43 16.13 -0.25 9.55
N GLU A 44 16.95 -1.30 9.36
CA GLU A 44 17.99 -1.73 10.31
C GLU A 44 19.00 -0.60 10.56
N LYS A 45 19.41 0.12 9.50
CA LYS A 45 20.33 1.27 9.60
C LYS A 45 19.71 2.45 10.34
N ALA A 46 18.40 2.66 10.21
CA ALA A 46 17.68 3.71 10.93
C ALA A 46 17.46 3.37 12.42
N GLY A 47 17.49 2.09 12.81
CA GLY A 47 17.63 1.62 14.20
C GLY A 47 16.37 1.61 15.07
N GLN A 48 15.27 2.23 14.63
CA GLN A 48 14.05 2.45 15.42
C GLN A 48 12.82 1.68 14.90
N PHE A 49 13.04 0.63 14.11
CA PHE A 49 12.00 -0.14 13.39
C PHE A 49 12.12 -1.64 13.66
N SER A 50 12.70 -2.03 14.79
CA SER A 50 13.01 -3.44 15.09
C SER A 50 11.78 -4.33 15.11
N VAL A 51 10.66 -3.83 15.67
CA VAL A 51 9.38 -4.54 15.70
C VAL A 51 8.82 -4.71 14.29
N PHE A 52 8.85 -3.65 13.47
CA PHE A 52 8.35 -3.70 12.10
C PHE A 52 9.18 -4.65 11.23
N ILE A 53 10.50 -4.62 11.35
CA ILE A 53 11.41 -5.56 10.66
C ILE A 53 11.08 -7.01 11.01
N ARG A 54 10.80 -7.30 12.29
CA ARG A 54 10.39 -8.66 12.70
C ARG A 54 9.06 -9.06 12.07
N LEU A 55 8.09 -8.15 12.00
CA LEU A 55 6.82 -8.43 11.34
C LEU A 55 7.02 -8.70 9.85
N LEU A 56 7.75 -7.85 9.14
CA LEU A 56 8.09 -8.05 7.71
C LEU A 56 8.70 -9.43 7.44
N LYS A 57 9.66 -9.87 8.28
CA LYS A 57 10.29 -11.18 8.17
C LYS A 57 9.34 -12.33 8.53
N ALA A 58 8.51 -12.15 9.56
CA ALA A 58 7.57 -13.17 10.02
C ALA A 58 6.45 -13.43 9.01
N THR A 59 6.02 -12.40 8.29
CA THR A 59 4.98 -12.47 7.26
C THR A 59 5.55 -12.68 5.86
N GLN A 60 6.88 -12.76 5.72
CA GLN A 60 7.61 -12.89 4.45
C GLN A 60 7.38 -11.74 3.45
N GLU A 61 6.87 -10.60 3.93
CA GLU A 61 6.63 -9.42 3.10
C GLU A 61 7.95 -8.74 2.71
N ASP A 62 9.05 -9.00 3.44
CA ASP A 62 10.37 -8.55 3.03
C ASP A 62 10.81 -9.15 1.69
N LEU A 63 10.46 -10.42 1.42
CA LEU A 63 10.72 -11.07 0.14
C LEU A 63 9.84 -10.50 -0.97
N THR A 64 8.55 -10.31 -0.69
CA THR A 64 7.59 -9.71 -1.63
C THR A 64 8.03 -8.31 -2.04
N LEU A 65 8.39 -7.46 -1.07
CA LEU A 65 8.87 -6.10 -1.32
C LEU A 65 10.15 -6.09 -2.15
N ASN A 66 11.12 -6.95 -1.82
CA ASN A 66 12.35 -7.04 -2.59
C ASN A 66 12.08 -7.51 -4.02
N GLY A 67 11.16 -8.45 -4.25
CA GLY A 67 10.74 -8.84 -5.60
C GLY A 67 10.11 -7.67 -6.36
N GLN A 68 9.12 -7.00 -5.74
CA GLN A 68 8.43 -5.87 -6.36
C GLN A 68 9.36 -4.70 -6.71
N LEU A 69 10.35 -4.39 -5.87
CA LEU A 69 11.32 -3.33 -6.14
C LEU A 69 12.30 -3.67 -7.27
N ASN A 70 12.47 -4.94 -7.61
CA ASN A 70 13.32 -5.37 -8.73
C ASN A 70 12.51 -5.52 -10.03
N ASP A 71 11.23 -5.87 -9.94
CA ASP A 71 10.40 -6.24 -11.10
C ASP A 71 9.39 -5.16 -11.52
N SER A 72 9.01 -4.23 -10.63
CA SER A 72 7.94 -3.25 -10.86
C SER A 72 8.47 -1.82 -11.02
N ASN A 73 8.05 -1.15 -12.09
CA ASN A 73 8.36 0.27 -12.34
C ASN A 73 7.42 1.24 -11.61
N ASN A 74 6.36 0.77 -10.95
CA ASN A 74 5.38 1.65 -10.29
C ASN A 74 5.89 2.23 -8.96
N GLY A 75 6.96 1.63 -8.43
CA GLY A 75 7.53 1.94 -7.12
C GLY A 75 6.57 1.66 -5.96
N ILE A 76 7.06 1.88 -4.74
CA ILE A 76 6.40 1.51 -3.50
C ILE A 76 6.57 2.62 -2.47
N THR A 77 5.52 2.88 -1.70
CA THR A 77 5.60 3.74 -0.52
C THR A 77 5.29 2.94 0.73
N ILE A 78 6.12 3.06 1.76
CA ILE A 78 5.98 2.33 3.02
C ILE A 78 5.86 3.33 4.16
N PHE A 79 4.78 3.25 4.92
CA PHE A 79 4.66 3.92 6.21
C PHE A 79 5.24 3.01 7.29
N ALA A 80 6.48 3.29 7.72
CA ALA A 80 7.16 2.49 8.73
C ALA A 80 6.81 3.00 10.15
N PRO A 81 6.05 2.25 10.95
CA PRO A 81 5.81 2.59 12.34
C PRO A 81 7.07 2.35 13.17
N SER A 82 7.45 3.33 13.99
CA SER A 82 8.58 3.19 14.92
C SER A 82 8.29 2.20 16.05
N ASP A 83 9.32 1.74 16.74
CA ASP A 83 9.16 0.88 17.93
C ASP A 83 8.32 1.56 19.03
N SER A 84 8.35 2.90 19.10
CA SER A 84 7.49 3.69 19.99
C SER A 84 6.02 3.71 19.56
N ALA A 85 5.75 3.64 18.26
CA ALA A 85 4.40 3.52 17.72
C ALA A 85 3.76 2.19 18.13
N PHE A 86 4.53 1.09 18.08
CA PHE A 86 4.07 -0.21 18.58
C PHE A 86 3.89 -0.24 20.08
N SER A 87 4.74 0.46 20.82
CA SER A 87 4.62 0.59 22.28
C SER A 87 3.37 1.36 22.70
N SER A 88 2.85 2.22 21.82
CA SER A 88 1.61 2.97 22.02
C SER A 88 0.33 2.15 21.75
N LEU A 89 0.46 0.95 21.18
CA LEU A 89 -0.68 0.04 21.00
C LEU A 89 -1.11 -0.55 22.33
N LYS A 90 -2.38 -1.00 22.38
CA LYS A 90 -2.90 -1.75 23.53
C LYS A 90 -2.04 -2.99 23.76
N SER A 91 -1.64 -3.22 25.00
CA SER A 91 -0.84 -4.39 25.37
C SER A 91 -1.53 -5.67 24.91
N GLY A 92 -0.78 -6.53 24.21
CA GLY A 92 -1.28 -7.78 23.66
C GLY A 92 -1.95 -7.66 22.29
N ALA A 93 -2.17 -6.46 21.73
CA ALA A 93 -2.83 -6.29 20.43
C ALA A 93 -2.16 -7.07 19.30
N LEU A 94 -0.83 -6.99 19.16
CA LEU A 94 -0.11 -7.78 18.15
C LEU A 94 -0.11 -9.29 18.44
N ASN A 95 -0.21 -9.68 19.71
CA ASN A 95 -0.21 -11.09 20.10
C ASN A 95 -1.59 -11.74 19.93
N SER A 96 -2.67 -10.93 19.95
CA SER A 96 -4.02 -11.40 19.65
C SER A 96 -4.26 -11.60 18.15
N LEU A 97 -3.41 -11.05 17.29
CA LEU A 97 -3.52 -11.24 15.84
C LEU A 97 -2.98 -12.61 15.43
N ASN A 98 -3.70 -13.27 14.53
CA ASN A 98 -3.21 -14.44 13.82
C ASN A 98 -2.21 -14.04 12.71
N ASP A 99 -1.58 -15.01 12.07
CA ASP A 99 -0.52 -14.71 11.09
C ASP A 99 -1.03 -14.06 9.81
N GLN A 100 -2.29 -14.36 9.41
CA GLN A 100 -2.95 -13.69 8.29
C GLN A 100 -3.24 -12.22 8.62
N GLU A 101 -3.75 -11.93 9.82
CA GLU A 101 -4.01 -10.56 10.28
C GLU A 101 -2.71 -9.75 10.44
N LYS A 102 -1.60 -10.40 10.81
CA LYS A 102 -0.28 -9.74 10.84
C LYS A 102 0.21 -9.40 9.43
N SER A 103 0.04 -10.30 8.46
CA SER A 103 0.39 -10.00 7.06
C SER A 103 -0.47 -8.85 6.53
N GLU A 104 -1.78 -8.87 6.79
CA GLU A 104 -2.69 -7.78 6.40
C GLU A 104 -2.30 -6.45 7.06
N LEU A 105 -1.94 -6.46 8.35
CA LEU A 105 -1.42 -5.28 9.04
C LEU A 105 -0.18 -4.72 8.34
N VAL A 106 0.78 -5.57 7.97
CA VAL A 106 2.00 -5.13 7.29
C VAL A 106 1.68 -4.58 5.90
N GLN A 107 0.85 -5.28 5.12
CA GLN A 107 0.40 -4.86 3.80
C GLN A 107 -0.37 -3.54 3.83
N PHE A 108 -1.10 -3.26 4.91
CA PHE A 108 -1.83 -2.00 5.10
C PHE A 108 -0.90 -0.79 5.27
N HIS A 109 0.35 -1.01 5.67
CA HIS A 109 1.36 0.04 5.74
C HIS A 109 2.08 0.28 4.41
N ILE A 110 1.75 -0.49 3.37
CA ILE A 110 2.43 -0.47 2.08
C ILE A 110 1.45 0.02 1.02
N ILE A 111 1.82 1.05 0.28
CA ILE A 111 1.11 1.54 -0.91
C ILE A 111 1.84 1.00 -2.14
N PRO A 112 1.14 0.34 -3.09
CA PRO A 112 1.71 -0.23 -4.31
C PRO A 112 2.16 0.81 -5.36
N ASN A 113 2.33 2.07 -4.96
CA ASN A 113 2.69 3.19 -5.81
C ASN A 113 3.70 4.06 -5.07
N PHE A 114 4.68 4.58 -5.82
CA PHE A 114 5.58 5.60 -5.29
C PHE A 114 4.86 6.94 -5.13
N LEU A 115 4.90 7.48 -3.91
CA LEU A 115 4.34 8.78 -3.53
C LEU A 115 5.39 9.59 -2.79
N SER A 116 5.83 10.67 -3.41
CA SER A 116 6.65 11.71 -2.78
C SER A 116 5.81 12.58 -1.83
N THR A 117 6.47 13.31 -0.94
CA THR A 117 5.83 14.26 -0.02
C THR A 117 4.95 15.29 -0.73
N SER A 118 5.35 15.71 -1.93
CA SER A 118 4.59 16.66 -2.75
C SER A 118 3.35 16.00 -3.39
N GLN A 119 3.45 14.73 -3.79
CA GLN A 119 2.32 14.01 -4.40
C GLN A 119 1.18 13.77 -3.40
N PHE A 120 1.46 13.65 -2.09
CA PHE A 120 0.42 13.56 -1.06
C PHE A 120 -0.54 14.77 -1.03
N GLN A 121 -0.17 15.90 -1.63
CA GLN A 121 -1.05 17.07 -1.74
C GLN A 121 -2.07 16.94 -2.87
N THR A 122 -1.76 16.13 -3.88
CA THR A 122 -2.55 15.99 -5.12
C THR A 122 -3.18 14.62 -5.27
N VAL A 123 -2.86 13.67 -4.39
CA VAL A 123 -3.45 12.33 -4.42
C VAL A 123 -4.95 12.37 -4.10
N SER A 124 -5.72 11.54 -4.79
CA SER A 124 -7.13 11.35 -4.46
C SER A 124 -7.26 10.38 -3.30
N ASN A 125 -8.12 10.70 -2.35
CA ASN A 125 -8.54 9.79 -1.30
C ASN A 125 -9.76 8.98 -1.76
N PRO A 126 -9.98 7.77 -1.24
CA PRO A 126 -9.08 7.01 -0.35
C PRO A 126 -7.91 6.36 -1.10
N LEU A 127 -6.76 6.23 -0.43
CA LEU A 127 -5.62 5.49 -0.96
C LEU A 127 -5.80 3.99 -0.77
N THR A 128 -5.45 3.25 -1.82
CA THR A 128 -5.37 1.79 -1.80
C THR A 128 -4.02 1.34 -1.26
N THR A 129 -4.04 0.34 -0.38
CA THR A 129 -2.85 -0.29 0.20
C THR A 129 -2.69 -1.71 -0.35
N GLN A 130 -1.57 -2.37 -0.08
CA GLN A 130 -1.38 -3.77 -0.49
C GLN A 130 -2.36 -4.73 0.24
N ALA A 131 -2.93 -4.31 1.38
CA ALA A 131 -3.94 -5.12 2.07
C ALA A 131 -5.24 -5.28 1.24
N GLY A 132 -5.42 -4.46 0.20
CA GLY A 132 -6.54 -4.55 -0.73
C GLY A 132 -7.43 -3.32 -0.70
N THR A 133 -8.67 -3.50 -1.16
CA THR A 133 -9.66 -2.43 -1.34
C THR A 133 -10.92 -2.74 -0.54
N GLY A 134 -11.52 -1.72 0.06
CA GLY A 134 -12.83 -1.77 0.71
C GLY A 134 -12.91 -0.78 1.86
N ASP A 135 -14.12 -0.36 2.25
CA ASP A 135 -14.40 0.71 3.21
C ASP A 135 -13.68 0.58 4.57
N ARG A 136 -13.26 -0.65 4.93
CA ARG A 136 -12.58 -0.98 6.19
C ARG A 136 -11.06 -1.03 6.09
N LEU A 137 -10.53 -0.88 4.87
CA LEU A 137 -9.11 -0.86 4.48
C LEU A 137 -8.75 0.43 3.73
N GLU A 138 -9.55 1.48 3.88
CA GLU A 138 -9.27 2.78 3.29
C GLU A 138 -8.27 3.56 4.14
N LEU A 139 -7.29 4.16 3.46
CA LEU A 139 -6.31 5.05 4.07
C LEU A 139 -6.45 6.43 3.45
N ASN A 140 -6.72 7.43 4.29
CA ASN A 140 -6.85 8.81 3.84
C ASN A 140 -5.61 9.61 4.21
N VAL A 141 -5.11 10.41 3.27
CA VAL A 141 -3.98 11.31 3.47
C VAL A 141 -4.43 12.75 3.27
N THR A 142 -4.08 13.60 4.22
CA THR A 142 -4.27 15.04 4.14
C THR A 142 -2.96 15.74 4.45
N THR A 143 -2.64 16.79 3.71
CA THR A 143 -1.41 17.57 3.96
C THR A 143 -1.78 18.85 4.70
N SER A 144 -1.01 19.21 5.72
CA SER A 144 -1.15 20.45 6.49
C SER A 144 0.20 21.14 6.57
N GLY A 145 0.39 22.16 5.73
CA GLY A 145 1.71 22.79 5.55
C GLY A 145 2.73 21.80 4.99
N ASN A 146 3.80 21.55 5.73
CA ASN A 146 4.83 20.56 5.37
C ASN A 146 4.60 19.17 5.97
N SER A 147 3.54 18.98 6.76
CA SER A 147 3.26 17.71 7.44
C SER A 147 2.18 16.92 6.71
N VAL A 148 2.38 15.62 6.61
CA VAL A 148 1.43 14.67 6.03
C VAL A 148 0.70 13.98 7.18
N ASN A 149 -0.63 14.06 7.18
CA ASN A 149 -1.52 13.39 8.14
C ASN A 149 -2.20 12.21 7.46
N ILE A 150 -2.27 11.09 8.15
CA ILE A 150 -2.79 9.82 7.68
C ILE A 150 -3.91 9.39 8.64
N THR A 151 -5.06 9.00 8.08
CA THR A 151 -6.24 8.61 8.84
C THR A 151 -6.81 7.29 8.31
N THR A 152 -7.09 6.34 9.21
CA THR A 152 -7.57 4.97 8.88
C THR A 152 -8.91 4.66 9.56
N GLY A 153 -9.65 5.71 9.94
CA GLY A 153 -10.91 5.63 10.72
C GLY A 153 -10.69 5.37 12.22
N LEU A 154 -9.82 4.43 12.57
CA LEU A 154 -9.45 4.12 13.97
C LEU A 154 -8.23 4.87 14.46
N THR A 155 -7.29 5.15 13.56
CA THR A 155 -6.03 5.82 13.89
C THR A 155 -5.87 7.07 13.06
N ASN A 156 -5.45 8.16 13.70
CA ASN A 156 -4.95 9.36 13.07
C ASN A 156 -3.49 9.54 13.49
N THR A 157 -2.60 9.69 12.52
CA THR A 157 -1.16 9.84 12.74
C THR A 157 -0.59 10.82 11.72
N SER A 158 0.58 11.38 12.02
CA SER A 158 1.35 12.14 11.04
C SER A 158 2.63 11.39 10.69
N THR A 159 3.18 11.72 9.52
CA THR A 159 4.51 11.33 9.12
C THR A 159 5.55 12.17 9.86
N SER A 160 6.37 11.54 10.70
CA SER A 160 7.40 12.21 11.50
C SER A 160 8.66 12.55 10.70
N GLY A 161 8.86 11.90 9.55
CA GLY A 161 10.01 12.16 8.68
C GLY A 161 10.14 11.15 7.54
N THR A 162 11.10 11.41 6.66
CA THR A 162 11.47 10.52 5.55
C THR A 162 12.72 9.74 5.94
N ILE A 163 12.60 8.42 6.02
CA ILE A 163 13.72 7.52 6.36
C ILE A 163 14.55 7.23 5.11
N TYR A 164 13.87 7.04 3.99
CA TYR A 164 14.51 6.77 2.72
C TYR A 164 13.58 7.22 1.60
N THR A 165 14.13 7.81 0.55
CA THR A 165 13.38 8.08 -0.67
C THR A 165 14.35 8.05 -1.84
N ASP A 166 13.96 7.35 -2.89
CA ASP A 166 14.58 7.44 -4.21
C ASP A 166 13.48 7.62 -5.27
N ASN A 167 13.62 7.06 -6.47
CA ASN A 167 12.62 7.13 -7.54
C ASN A 167 11.63 5.95 -7.55
N GLN A 168 11.88 4.90 -6.77
CA GLN A 168 11.14 3.65 -6.75
C GLN A 168 10.65 3.26 -5.35
N LEU A 169 11.30 3.71 -4.29
CA LEU A 169 10.96 3.40 -2.91
C LEU A 169 10.92 4.68 -2.08
N ALA A 170 9.82 4.92 -1.39
CA ALA A 170 9.71 5.90 -0.32
C ALA A 170 9.37 5.21 0.99
N ILE A 171 10.10 5.52 2.05
CA ILE A 171 9.86 5.05 3.42
C ILE A 171 9.66 6.27 4.31
N TYR A 172 8.47 6.40 4.86
CA TYR A 172 8.07 7.47 5.76
C TYR A 172 7.87 6.92 7.16
N GLN A 173 8.45 7.57 8.15
CA GLN A 173 8.21 7.21 9.55
C GLN A 173 6.84 7.69 9.99
N VAL A 174 6.09 6.85 10.72
CA VAL A 174 4.86 7.24 11.40
C VAL A 174 4.94 6.99 12.91
N ASP A 175 4.30 7.87 13.68
CA ASP A 175 4.28 7.82 15.15
C ASP A 175 3.23 6.85 15.73
N LYS A 176 2.26 6.42 14.92
CA LYS A 176 1.29 5.39 15.29
C LYS A 176 1.19 4.33 14.20
N VAL A 177 0.95 3.10 14.65
CA VAL A 177 0.65 1.97 13.76
C VAL A 177 -0.70 2.21 13.10
N LEU A 178 -0.72 2.09 11.77
CA LEU A 178 -1.94 2.19 10.97
C LEU A 178 -2.78 0.93 11.23
N GLN A 179 -3.99 1.14 11.72
CA GLN A 179 -4.89 0.06 12.16
C GLN A 179 -6.05 -0.06 11.16
N PRO A 180 -6.06 -1.11 10.31
CA PRO A 180 -7.22 -1.41 9.48
C PRO A 180 -8.41 -1.80 10.35
N ILE A 181 -9.59 -1.35 9.94
CA ILE A 181 -10.81 -1.54 10.73
C ILE A 181 -11.19 -3.02 10.76
N ASP A 182 -10.92 -3.80 9.70
CA ASP A 182 -11.33 -5.21 9.63
C ASP A 182 -10.66 -6.09 10.70
N ILE A 183 -9.42 -5.78 11.10
CA ILE A 183 -8.68 -6.59 12.08
C ILE A 183 -8.83 -6.09 13.52
N PHE A 184 -9.04 -4.78 13.73
CA PHE A 184 -9.09 -4.18 15.07
C PHE A 184 -10.50 -3.93 15.62
N THR A 185 -11.54 -4.23 14.85
CA THR A 185 -12.93 -4.20 15.34
C THR A 185 -13.59 -5.56 15.17
N PRO A 186 -14.48 -5.96 16.10
CA PRO A 186 -15.21 -7.22 15.97
C PRO A 186 -15.90 -7.29 14.61
N LYS A 187 -15.59 -8.32 13.82
CA LYS A 187 -16.30 -8.56 12.56
C LYS A 187 -17.78 -8.70 12.89
N PRO A 188 -18.69 -7.99 12.19
CA PRO A 188 -20.11 -8.22 12.34
C PRO A 188 -20.41 -9.71 12.25
N PRO A 189 -21.25 -10.29 13.11
CA PRO A 189 -21.62 -11.69 13.00
C PRO A 189 -22.08 -11.94 11.57
N ALA A 190 -21.49 -12.94 10.90
CA ALA A 190 -21.97 -13.35 9.59
C ALA A 190 -23.48 -13.57 9.70
N PRO A 191 -24.31 -13.06 8.76
CA PRO A 191 -25.74 -13.30 8.79
C PRO A 191 -25.96 -14.79 8.99
N ALA A 192 -26.64 -15.15 10.08
CA ALA A 192 -26.85 -16.54 10.43
C ALA A 192 -27.38 -17.27 9.17
N PRO A 193 -26.80 -18.42 8.78
CA PRO A 193 -27.31 -19.19 7.66
C PRO A 193 -28.81 -19.33 7.84
N ALA A 194 -29.59 -18.80 6.90
CA ALA A 194 -31.03 -18.89 6.96
C ALA A 194 -31.38 -20.38 7.15
N PRO A 195 -32.20 -20.75 8.14
CA PRO A 195 -32.48 -22.14 8.43
C PRO A 195 -32.98 -22.83 7.17
N GLU A 196 -32.23 -23.84 6.71
CA GLU A 196 -32.65 -24.73 5.63
C GLU A 196 -34.04 -25.28 5.99
N LYS A 197 -35.04 -24.94 5.18
CA LYS A 197 -36.35 -25.59 5.24
C LYS A 197 -36.12 -27.09 5.03
N ALA A 198 -36.31 -27.86 6.09
CA ALA A 198 -36.23 -29.32 6.08
C ALA A 198 -37.09 -29.90 4.95
N LYS A 199 -36.42 -30.57 4.00
CA LYS A 199 -37.04 -31.54 3.09
C LYS A 199 -37.62 -32.67 3.94
N LYS A 200 -38.96 -32.74 4.01
CA LYS A 200 -39.67 -33.89 4.56
C LYS A 200 -39.70 -34.98 3.48
N SER A 201 -38.87 -36.00 3.63
CA SER A 201 -39.02 -37.29 2.98
C SER A 201 -39.91 -38.21 3.84
N LYS A 202 -40.93 -38.83 3.24
CA LYS A 202 -41.51 -40.12 3.69
C LYS A 202 -42.10 -40.88 2.50
N THR A 203 -41.40 -41.96 2.13
CA THR A 203 -41.84 -43.25 1.51
C THR A 203 -42.91 -43.92 2.43
N ALA A 204 -43.90 -44.75 2.04
CA ALA A 204 -44.05 -45.74 0.97
C ALA A 204 -45.55 -46.12 0.73
N GLU A 205 -45.76 -46.89 -0.36
CA GLU A 205 -46.72 -48.03 -0.52
C GLU A 205 -47.90 -47.88 -1.52
N SER A 206 -47.90 -48.79 -2.51
CA SER A 206 -48.88 -49.05 -3.59
C SER A 206 -50.08 -49.89 -3.05
N PRO A 207 -51.20 -50.23 -3.76
CA PRO A 207 -51.30 -50.51 -5.21
C PRO A 207 -52.62 -50.12 -5.96
N THR A 208 -52.60 -50.36 -7.29
CA THR A 208 -53.71 -50.84 -8.17
C THR A 208 -54.23 -49.91 -9.30
N VAL A 209 -53.76 -50.22 -10.53
CA VAL A 209 -54.42 -50.28 -11.88
C VAL A 209 -55.65 -49.39 -12.19
N SER A 210 -55.57 -48.57 -13.27
CA SER A 210 -56.46 -48.63 -14.48
C SER A 210 -56.30 -47.44 -15.46
N LYS A 211 -55.94 -47.78 -16.71
CA LYS A 211 -56.63 -47.50 -17.99
C LYS A 211 -57.06 -46.05 -18.41
N ASP A 212 -56.35 -45.57 -19.45
CA ASP A 212 -56.82 -45.00 -20.74
C ASP A 212 -57.40 -43.55 -20.85
N SER A 213 -56.78 -42.84 -21.81
CA SER A 213 -57.20 -41.72 -22.68
C SER A 213 -58.29 -40.72 -22.25
N SER A 214 -57.90 -39.43 -22.17
CA SER A 214 -58.35 -38.36 -23.10
C SER A 214 -58.32 -36.96 -22.46
N GLY A 215 -57.67 -36.01 -23.15
CA GLY A 215 -57.96 -34.56 -23.12
C GLY A 215 -57.48 -33.72 -21.93
N ALA A 216 -56.43 -32.92 -22.13
CA ALA A 216 -56.41 -31.47 -21.80
C ALA A 216 -55.03 -30.85 -22.06
N VAL A 217 -55.06 -29.66 -22.64
CA VAL A 217 -53.95 -28.84 -23.11
C VAL A 217 -53.27 -28.07 -21.96
N SER A 218 -51.93 -28.06 -22.03
CA SER A 218 -50.95 -26.99 -21.78
C SER A 218 -51.16 -25.89 -20.72
N THR A 219 -50.14 -25.75 -19.86
CA THR A 219 -49.47 -24.53 -19.37
C THR A 219 -50.28 -23.25 -19.13
N PHE A 220 -50.34 -22.76 -17.89
CA PHE A 220 -50.20 -21.35 -17.46
C PHE A 220 -49.90 -21.40 -15.94
N ALA A 221 -48.75 -20.93 -15.42
CA ALA A 221 -48.40 -19.54 -15.07
C ALA A 221 -49.52 -18.80 -14.30
N HIS A 222 -49.14 -17.90 -13.38
CA HIS A 222 -49.94 -16.93 -12.58
C HIS A 222 -49.80 -17.22 -11.06
N TYR A 223 -49.55 -16.29 -10.13
CA TYR A 223 -49.21 -14.87 -10.07
C TYR A 223 -48.82 -14.59 -8.60
N ASN A 224 -47.94 -13.63 -8.33
CA ASN A 224 -48.19 -12.65 -7.27
C ASN A 224 -47.42 -11.37 -7.56
N LEU A 225 -48.21 -10.43 -8.09
CA LEU A 225 -47.96 -9.05 -8.42
C LEU A 225 -48.08 -8.22 -7.13
N ILE A 226 -47.08 -7.41 -6.78
CA ILE A 226 -47.24 -6.32 -5.81
C ILE A 226 -47.01 -5.00 -6.54
N LEU A 227 -48.08 -4.21 -6.60
CA LEU A 227 -48.18 -2.90 -7.22
C LEU A 227 -47.77 -1.81 -6.21
N PHE A 228 -46.87 -0.91 -6.58
CA PHE A 228 -46.75 0.42 -5.97
C PHE A 228 -46.91 1.46 -7.08
N GLY A 229 -47.97 2.25 -7.01
CA GLY A 229 -48.28 3.30 -7.97
C GLY A 229 -47.68 4.65 -7.55
N ILE A 230 -47.03 5.33 -8.49
CA ILE A 230 -46.80 6.79 -8.45
C ILE A 230 -47.14 7.30 -9.85
N GLY A 231 -48.17 8.13 -9.94
CA GLY A 231 -48.67 8.71 -11.19
C GLY A 231 -47.91 9.96 -11.58
N ILE A 232 -47.62 10.10 -12.88
CA ILE A 232 -47.20 11.36 -13.49
C ILE A 232 -48.01 11.54 -14.77
N ALA A 233 -48.84 12.59 -14.80
CA ALA A 233 -49.67 12.95 -15.94
C ALA A 233 -48.84 13.75 -16.95
N THR A 234 -48.83 13.32 -18.21
CA THR A 234 -48.33 14.12 -19.34
C THR A 234 -49.48 14.44 -20.28
N ALA A 235 -49.75 15.74 -20.43
CA ALA A 235 -50.74 16.28 -21.35
C ALA A 235 -50.30 16.10 -22.81
N MET A 236 -51.26 15.71 -23.65
CA MET A 236 -51.22 15.60 -25.11
C MET A 236 -50.95 16.95 -25.78
N PHE A 237 -50.32 16.93 -26.97
CA PHE A 237 -50.86 17.61 -28.17
C PHE A 237 -50.23 17.00 -29.45
N PRO A 238 -50.97 16.85 -30.57
CA PRO A 238 -50.51 16.07 -31.73
C PRO A 238 -50.25 16.90 -33.00
N LEU A 239 -49.53 16.21 -33.92
CA LEU A 239 -49.17 16.50 -35.32
C LEU A 239 -48.08 17.56 -35.59
#